data_AF-A0A0N1FIB7-F1
#
_entry.id   AF-A0A0N1FIB7-F1
#
_cell.length_a   1.000
_cell.length_b   1.000
_cell.length_c   1.000
_cell.angle_alpha   90.00
_cell.angle_beta   90.00
_cell.angle_gamma   90.00
#
_symmetry.space_group_name_H-M   'P 1'
#
loop_
_entity.id
_entity.type
_entity.pdbx_description
1 polymer ?
#
loop_
_entity_poly.entity_id
_entity_poly.type
_entity_poly.pdbx_seq_one_letter_code
_entity_poly.pdbx_strand_id
1 'polypeptide(L)' 'MMSIPFFGLLAGLLCVLAGQRRAALGFWGSSMVCLLVLFKLHATDPLNVVL' A
#
# COMPACT_ATOMS: atom_id res chain seq x y z
N MET A 1 -2.45 -0.20 -10.03
CA MET A 1 -3.39 0.85 -9.58
C MET A 1 -2.94 1.33 -8.20
N MET A 2 -2.87 2.64 -7.97
CA MET A 2 -2.41 3.23 -6.69
C MET A 2 -3.26 2.83 -5.47
N SER A 3 -4.43 2.22 -5.66
CA SER A 3 -5.36 1.85 -4.59
C SER A 3 -4.98 0.58 -3.80
N ILE A 4 -4.10 -0.28 -4.34
CA ILE A 4 -3.70 -1.55 -3.72
C ILE A 4 -3.23 -1.43 -2.25
N PRO A 5 -2.33 -0.49 -1.88
CA PRO A 5 -1.87 -0.36 -0.49
C PRO A 5 -2.98 -0.02 0.51
N PHE A 6 -4.09 0.60 0.08
CA PHE A 6 -5.20 0.94 0.97
C PHE A 6 -5.99 -0.28 1.43
N PHE A 7 -6.10 -1.32 0.59
CA PHE A 7 -6.72 -2.59 1.00
C PHE A 7 -5.87 -3.33 2.04
N GLY A 8 -4.54 -3.24 1.92
CA GLY A 8 -3.64 -3.76 2.95
C GLY A 8 -3.76 -3.01 4.28
N LEU A 9 -3.90 -1.68 4.25
CA LEU A 9 -4.17 -0.89 5.46
C LEU A 9 -5.54 -1.22 6.08
N LEU A 10 -6.58 -1.43 5.25
CA LEU A 10 -7.89 -1.89 5.70
C LEU A 10 -7.80 -3.25 6.40
N ALA A 11 -7.08 -4.21 5.82
CA ALA A 11 -6.84 -5.52 6.43
C ALA A 11 -6.07 -5.39 7.75
N GLY A 12 -5.06 -4.52 7.81
CA GLY A 12 -4.33 -4.20 9.03
C GLY A 12 -5.24 -3.63 10.13
N LEU A 13 -6.16 -2.73 9.78
CA LEU A 13 -7.15 -2.17 10.70
C LEU A 13 -8.07 -3.27 11.27
N LEU A 14 -8.58 -4.16 10.41
CA LEU A 14 -9.38 -5.31 10.85
C LEU A 14 -8.60 -6.23 11.79
N CYS A 15 -7.31 -6.44 11.55
CA CYS A 15 -6.44 -7.19 12.46
C CYS A 15 -6.25 -6.50 13.82
N VAL A 16 -6.16 -5.16 13.85
CA VAL A 16 -6.13 -4.40 15.12
C VAL A 16 -7.43 -4.59 15.89
N LEU A 17 -8.57 -4.49 15.22
CA LEU A 17 -9.90 -4.69 15.82
C LEU A 17 -10.07 -6.12 16.36
N ALA A 18 -9.46 -7.11 15.71
CA ALA A 18 -9.43 -8.50 16.16
C ALA A 18 -8.35 -8.79 17.23
N GLY A 19 -7.62 -7.78 17.72
CA GLY A 19 -6.55 -7.93 18.73
C GLY A 19 -5.24 -8.53 18.19
N GLN A 20 -5.14 -8.78 16.89
CA GLN A 20 -3.99 -9.42 16.23
C GLN A 20 -2.91 -8.39 15.85
N ARG A 21 -2.26 -7.79 16.85
CA ARG A 21 -1.24 -6.74 16.65
C ARG A 21 -0.11 -7.12 15.70
N ARG A 22 0.39 -8.37 15.77
CA ARG A 22 1.48 -8.83 14.90
C ARG A 22 1.05 -8.88 13.43
N ALA A 23 -0.15 -9.38 13.16
CA ALA A 23 -0.71 -9.39 11.81
C ALA A 23 -0.96 -7.97 11.28
N ALA A 24 -1.47 -7.07 12.14
CA ALA A 24 -1.65 -5.67 11.78
C ALA A 24 -0.34 -4.97 11.38
N LEU A 25 0.75 -5.20 12.13
CA LEU A 25 2.07 -4.68 11.78
C LEU A 25 2.58 -5.25 10.45
N GLY A 26 2.33 -6.53 10.19
CA GLY A 26 2.66 -7.17 8.91
C GLY A 26 1.93 -6.52 7.72
N PHE A 27 0.62 -6.33 7.85
CA PHE A 27 -0.20 -5.65 6.83
C PHE A 27 0.19 -4.18 6.63
N TRP A 28 0.51 -3.48 7.71
CA TRP A 28 0.97 -2.10 7.64
C TRP A 28 2.30 -2.00 6.90
N GLY A 29 3.28 -2.84 7.27
CA GLY A 29 4.61 -2.85 6.66
C GLY A 29 4.56 -3.20 5.17
N SER A 30 3.81 -4.25 4.80
CA SER A 30 3.65 -4.65 3.40
C SER A 30 2.94 -3.57 2.57
N SER A 31 1.94 -2.88 3.13
CA SER A 31 1.26 -1.76 2.48
C SER A 31 2.20 -0.59 2.23
N MET A 32 3.07 -0.28 3.20
CA MET A 32 4.05 0.78 3.06
C MET A 32 5.07 0.49 1.95
N VAL A 33 5.60 -0.74 1.91
CA VAL A 33 6.50 -1.20 0.84
C VAL A 33 5.82 -1.13 -0.53
N CYS A 34 4.58 -1.62 -0.62
CA CYS A 34 3.80 -1.57 -1.86
C CYS A 34 3.60 -0.13 -2.35
N LEU A 35 3.29 0.80 -1.43
CA LEU A 35 3.12 2.21 -1.75
C LEU A 35 4.42 2.83 -2.28
N LEU A 36 5.57 2.55 -1.68
CA LEU A 36 6.86 3.03 -2.17
C LEU A 36 7.20 2.48 -3.55
N VAL A 37 6.92 1.20 -3.80
CA VAL A 37 7.14 0.58 -5.12
C VAL A 37 6.23 1.21 -6.17
N LEU A 38 4.94 1.35 -5.89
CA LEU A 38 3.98 1.95 -6.81
C LEU A 38 4.30 3.43 -7.06
N PHE A 39 4.72 4.16 -6.02
CA PHE A 39 5.16 5.54 -6.15
C PHE A 39 6.39 5.64 -7.05
N LYS A 40 7.40 4.79 -6.84
CA LYS A 40 8.58 4.72 -7.70
C LYS A 40 8.17 4.48 -9.15
N LEU A 41 7.36 3.44 -9.40
CA LEU A 41 6.91 3.09 -10.75
C LEU A 41 6.18 4.26 -11.41
N HIS A 42 5.23 4.87 -10.70
CA HIS A 42 4.42 5.97 -11.24
C HIS A 42 5.20 7.27 -11.43
N ALA A 43 6.22 7.53 -10.62
CA ALA A 43 7.08 8.70 -10.76
C ALA A 43 8.08 8.56 -11.92
N THR A 44 8.50 7.33 -12.25
CA THR A 44 9.35 7.05 -13.41
C THR A 44 8.57 6.72 -14.69
N ASP A 45 7.25 6.55 -14.59
CA ASP A 45 6.40 6.42 -15.77
C ASP A 45 6.53 7.72 -16.58
N PRO A 46 7.00 7.68 -17.83
CA PRO A 46 7.08 8.88 -18.65
C PRO A 46 5.66 9.43 -18.78
N LEU A 47 5.49 10.69 -18.40
CA LEU A 47 4.24 11.40 -18.62
C LEU A 47 4.07 11.49 -20.14
N ASN A 48 3.30 10.56 -20.72
CA ASN A 48 2.97 10.54 -22.14
C ASN A 48 1.93 11.64 -22.40
N VAL A 49 2.38 12.89 -22.25
CA VAL A 49 1.68 14.05 -22.78
C VAL A 49 1.93 13.98 -24.28
N VAL A 50 1.02 13.33 -25.01
CA VAL A 50 0.90 13.57 -26.44
C VAL A 50 0.51 15.05 -26.55
N LEU A 51 1.50 15.87 -26.88
CA LEU A 51 1.37 17.29 -27.17
C LEU A 51 1.10 17.47 -28.66
#